data_AF-A0A511YNM2-F1
#
_entry.id   AF-A0A511YNM2-F1
#
_cell.length_a   1.000
_cell.length_b   1.000
_cell.length_c   1.000
_cell.angle_alpha   90.00
_cell.angle_beta   90.00
_cell.angle_gamma   90.00
#
_symmetry.space_group_name_H-M   'P 1'
#
loop_
_entity.id
_entity.type
_entity.pdbx_description
1 polymer ?
#
loop_
_entity_poly.entity_id
_entity_poly.type
_entity_poly.pdbx_seq_one_letter_code
_entity_poly.pdbx_strand_id
1 'polypeptide(L)'
;MKILRDLLPLPTISYGITVNNEAEEITRLLEVLLPLVSKKDEVIVLQDTTHKDENVSKILDGYGNKIIRVEAKLNGDFAAFKNNLIKTASKDYLFQIDADEVPKPSLIRKIKFFLFKKKKYDVFMVPRINIVNGITEDHIKKWNWSLNKDGYINFPDAQDRIFKLNQGIKWENKVHEKLCNYQQKIALPISDFSMCLLHIKEIQRQEQQNSFYDTIQ
;
A
#
# COMPACT_ATOMS: atom_id res chain seq x y z
N MET A 1 -1.56 31.34 4.87
CA MET A 1 -1.16 29.92 5.09
C MET A 1 -1.11 29.07 3.83
N LYS A 2 -2.05 29.22 2.86
CA LYS A 2 -2.05 28.47 1.58
C LYS A 2 -0.84 28.85 0.69
N ILE A 3 -0.57 30.15 0.53
CA ILE A 3 0.53 30.72 -0.27
C ILE A 3 1.92 30.22 0.19
N LEU A 4 2.12 29.97 1.49
CA LEU A 4 3.40 29.51 2.01
C LEU A 4 3.66 28.00 1.75
N ARG A 5 2.61 27.20 1.54
CA ARG A 5 2.74 25.77 1.26
C ARG A 5 3.17 25.52 -0.19
N ASP A 6 2.79 26.40 -1.11
CA ASP A 6 3.13 26.27 -2.53
C ASP A 6 4.60 26.60 -2.83
N LEU A 7 5.30 27.23 -1.89
CA LEU A 7 6.74 27.54 -1.95
C LEU A 7 7.63 26.49 -1.27
N LEU A 8 7.05 25.53 -0.53
CA LEU A 8 7.85 24.49 0.11
C LEU A 8 8.27 23.44 -0.93
N PRO A 9 9.55 23.02 -0.95
CA PRO A 9 10.02 21.94 -1.81
C PRO A 9 9.54 20.60 -1.25
N LEU A 10 8.23 20.36 -1.36
CA LEU A 10 7.62 19.10 -0.95
C LEU A 10 8.14 17.97 -1.84
N PRO A 11 8.45 16.80 -1.26
CA PRO A 11 8.92 15.67 -2.05
C PRO A 11 7.84 15.17 -3.00
N THR A 12 8.29 14.51 -4.06
CA THR A 12 7.47 13.78 -5.01
C THR A 12 7.33 12.31 -4.58
N ILE A 13 6.21 11.68 -4.96
CA ILE A 13 5.87 10.32 -4.56
C ILE A 13 5.47 9.52 -5.79
N SER A 14 6.05 8.34 -5.96
CA SER A 14 5.53 7.28 -6.81
C SER A 14 4.57 6.46 -5.95
N TYR A 15 3.28 6.42 -6.31
CA TYR A 15 2.31 5.54 -5.67
C TYR A 15 2.33 4.21 -6.41
N GLY A 16 3.01 3.22 -5.84
CA GLY A 16 3.16 1.89 -6.43
C GLY A 16 2.07 0.95 -5.94
N ILE A 17 1.30 0.38 -6.86
CA ILE A 17 0.18 -0.50 -6.53
C ILE A 17 0.47 -1.88 -7.11
N THR A 18 0.30 -2.94 -6.31
CA THR A 18 0.33 -4.33 -6.79
C THR A 18 -1.08 -4.88 -6.90
N VAL A 19 -1.39 -5.56 -7.99
CA VAL A 19 -2.71 -6.16 -8.26
C VAL A 19 -2.56 -7.46 -9.03
N ASN A 20 -3.46 -8.42 -8.82
CA ASN A 20 -3.64 -9.58 -9.69
C ASN A 20 -5.10 -9.70 -10.14
N ASN A 21 -5.99 -10.13 -9.24
CA ASN A 21 -7.39 -10.49 -9.51
C ASN A 21 -8.41 -9.63 -8.74
N GLU A 22 -7.97 -8.51 -8.18
CA GLU A 22 -8.77 -7.59 -7.35
C GLU A 22 -9.43 -6.47 -8.17
N ALA A 23 -10.29 -6.82 -9.13
CA ALA A 23 -10.90 -5.88 -10.08
C ALA A 23 -11.76 -4.77 -9.42
N GLU A 24 -12.56 -5.12 -8.41
CA GLU A 24 -13.41 -4.16 -7.71
C GLU A 24 -12.57 -3.24 -6.82
N GLU A 25 -11.58 -3.81 -6.13
CA GLU A 25 -10.75 -3.10 -5.17
C GLU A 25 -9.79 -2.14 -5.86
N ILE A 26 -9.14 -2.57 -6.95
CA ILE A 26 -8.26 -1.68 -7.72
C ILE A 26 -9.04 -0.50 -8.30
N THR A 27 -10.28 -0.72 -8.73
CA THR A 27 -11.17 0.36 -9.19
C THR A 27 -11.43 1.35 -8.07
N ARG A 28 -11.87 0.86 -6.91
CA ARG A 28 -12.14 1.70 -5.72
C ARG A 28 -10.91 2.45 -5.24
N LEU A 29 -9.75 1.81 -5.21
CA LEU A 29 -8.48 2.42 -4.84
C LEU A 29 -8.14 3.57 -5.78
N LEU A 30 -8.16 3.33 -7.10
CA LEU A 30 -7.81 4.35 -8.09
C LEU A 30 -8.80 5.53 -8.12
N GLU A 31 -10.10 5.28 -7.93
CA GLU A 31 -11.12 6.34 -7.80
C GLU A 31 -10.86 7.26 -6.61
N VAL A 32 -10.39 6.74 -5.47
CA VAL A 32 -10.03 7.54 -4.29
C VAL A 32 -8.69 8.24 -4.46
N LEU A 33 -7.70 7.53 -5.04
CA LEU A 33 -6.32 7.99 -5.09
C LEU A 33 -6.11 9.06 -6.15
N LEU A 34 -6.50 8.82 -7.40
CA LEU A 34 -6.15 9.67 -8.54
C LEU A 34 -6.60 11.13 -8.39
N PRO A 35 -7.79 11.46 -7.85
CA PRO A 35 -8.21 12.85 -7.64
C PRO A 35 -7.36 13.62 -6.62
N LEU A 36 -6.58 12.91 -5.79
CA LEU A 36 -5.80 13.48 -4.69
C LEU A 36 -4.30 13.55 -4.99
N VAL A 37 -3.83 12.78 -5.97
CA VAL A 37 -2.42 12.73 -6.39
C VAL A 37 -2.03 14.03 -7.11
N SER A 38 -0.84 14.55 -6.81
CA SER A 38 -0.34 15.78 -7.44
C SER A 38 0.15 15.50 -8.87
N LYS A 39 0.06 16.46 -9.78
CA LYS A 39 0.61 16.35 -11.15
C LYS A 39 2.11 16.08 -11.21
N LYS A 40 2.86 16.32 -10.13
CA LYS A 40 4.31 16.04 -10.03
C LYS A 40 4.62 14.61 -9.57
N ASP A 41 3.62 13.93 -9.02
CA ASP A 41 3.68 12.53 -8.60
C ASP A 41 3.35 11.63 -9.78
N GLU A 42 3.44 10.32 -9.54
CA GLU A 42 3.02 9.30 -10.51
C GLU A 42 2.30 8.16 -9.79
N VAL A 43 1.46 7.45 -10.51
CA VAL A 43 0.81 6.22 -10.05
C VAL A 43 1.27 5.09 -10.94
N ILE A 44 1.88 4.07 -10.35
CA ILE A 44 2.39 2.89 -11.05
C ILE A 44 1.54 1.71 -10.60
N VAL A 45 0.94 1.00 -11.54
CA VAL A 45 0.19 -0.22 -11.25
C VAL A 45 0.94 -1.40 -11.83
N LEU A 46 1.45 -2.26 -10.96
CA LEU A 46 2.12 -3.51 -11.27
C LEU A 46 1.10 -4.66 -11.21
N GLN A 47 0.76 -5.18 -12.38
CA GLN A 47 -0.14 -6.32 -12.51
C GLN A 47 0.66 -7.63 -12.51
N ASP A 48 0.24 -8.59 -11.70
CA ASP A 48 0.72 -9.96 -11.75
C ASP A 48 0.17 -10.67 -12.99
N THR A 49 1.06 -11.34 -13.70
CA THR A 49 0.77 -12.09 -14.93
C THR A 49 1.09 -13.58 -14.78
N THR A 50 1.37 -14.08 -13.57
CA THR A 50 1.47 -15.51 -13.30
C THR A 50 0.13 -16.21 -13.59
N HIS A 51 -0.98 -15.64 -13.12
CA HIS A 51 -2.35 -16.03 -13.48
C HIS A 51 -3.14 -14.77 -13.88
N LYS A 52 -2.78 -14.21 -15.04
CA LYS A 52 -3.28 -12.90 -15.49
C LYS A 52 -4.81 -12.82 -15.48
N ASP A 53 -5.33 -11.83 -14.76
CA ASP A 53 -6.75 -11.47 -14.79
C ASP A 53 -7.04 -10.46 -15.93
N GLU A 54 -7.88 -10.86 -16.88
CA GLU A 54 -8.25 -10.03 -18.02
C GLU A 54 -9.23 -8.91 -17.67
N ASN A 55 -10.00 -9.04 -16.59
CA ASN A 55 -10.90 -7.96 -16.14
C ASN A 55 -10.08 -6.83 -15.51
N VAL A 56 -9.10 -7.17 -14.67
CA VAL A 56 -8.13 -6.19 -14.16
C VAL A 56 -7.41 -5.50 -15.33
N SER A 57 -6.97 -6.28 -16.32
CA SER A 57 -6.32 -5.71 -17.52
C SER A 57 -7.17 -4.65 -18.22
N LYS A 58 -8.45 -4.95 -18.49
CA LYS A 58 -9.40 -4.01 -19.12
C LYS A 58 -9.65 -2.76 -18.28
N ILE A 59 -9.75 -2.92 -16.96
CA ILE A 59 -9.92 -1.80 -16.03
C ILE A 59 -8.70 -0.86 -16.12
N LEU A 60 -7.49 -1.42 -16.05
CA LEU A 60 -6.25 -0.64 -16.13
C LEU A 60 -6.12 0.09 -17.47
N ASP A 61 -6.51 -0.54 -18.58
CA ASP A 61 -6.51 0.10 -19.91
C ASP A 61 -7.44 1.33 -19.96
N GLY A 62 -8.57 1.28 -19.26
CA GLY A 62 -9.51 2.40 -19.14
C GLY A 62 -8.92 3.64 -18.44
N TYR A 63 -7.88 3.48 -17.62
CA TYR A 63 -7.20 4.61 -16.98
C TYR A 63 -6.18 5.30 -17.92
N GLY A 64 -5.73 4.61 -18.97
CA GLY A 64 -4.81 5.15 -19.96
C GLY A 64 -3.57 5.82 -19.33
N ASN A 65 -3.28 7.05 -19.76
CA ASN A 65 -2.11 7.80 -19.30
C ASN A 65 -2.20 8.35 -17.86
N LYS A 66 -3.31 8.12 -17.15
CA LYS A 66 -3.44 8.50 -15.73
C LYS A 66 -2.57 7.62 -14.82
N ILE A 67 -2.19 6.44 -15.30
CA ILE A 67 -1.34 5.48 -14.60
C ILE A 67 -0.18 5.03 -15.50
N ILE A 68 0.88 4.55 -14.89
CA ILE A 68 1.95 3.79 -15.53
C ILE A 68 1.66 2.31 -15.28
N ARG A 69 1.23 1.58 -16.31
CA ARG A 69 1.00 0.13 -16.19
C ARG A 69 2.32 -0.63 -16.38
N VAL A 70 2.60 -1.55 -15.46
CA VAL A 70 3.74 -2.47 -15.52
C VAL A 70 3.20 -3.89 -15.32
N GLU A 71 3.80 -4.85 -15.99
CA GLU A 71 3.47 -6.26 -15.82
C GLU A 71 4.71 -7.03 -15.39
N ALA A 72 4.55 -7.96 -14.44
CA ALA A 72 5.57 -8.94 -14.09
C ALA A 72 4.90 -10.23 -13.64
N LYS A 73 5.65 -11.31 -13.54
CA LYS A 73 5.18 -12.55 -12.93
C LYS A 73 5.61 -12.58 -11.47
N LEU A 74 4.66 -12.81 -10.56
CA LEU A 74 4.94 -12.97 -9.13
C LEU A 74 5.79 -14.21 -8.87
N ASN A 75 5.44 -15.35 -9.49
CA ASN A 75 6.14 -16.63 -9.37
C ASN A 75 6.49 -17.04 -7.91
N GLY A 76 5.63 -16.67 -6.95
CA GLY A 76 5.85 -16.96 -5.52
C GLY A 76 6.98 -16.17 -4.86
N ASP A 77 7.53 -15.14 -5.51
CA ASP A 77 8.55 -14.25 -4.95
C ASP A 77 8.00 -12.82 -4.91
N PHE A 78 7.33 -12.51 -3.79
CA PHE A 78 6.65 -11.22 -3.62
C PHE A 78 7.66 -10.06 -3.56
N ALA A 79 8.84 -10.26 -2.96
CA ALA A 79 9.88 -9.24 -2.94
C ALA A 79 10.39 -8.93 -4.35
N ALA A 80 10.71 -9.94 -5.14
CA ALA A 80 11.13 -9.74 -6.53
C ALA A 80 10.04 -9.02 -7.35
N PHE A 81 8.78 -9.37 -7.13
CA PHE A 81 7.64 -8.73 -7.75
C PHE A 81 7.55 -7.24 -7.38
N LYS A 82 7.49 -6.91 -6.08
CA LYS A 82 7.43 -5.52 -5.59
C LYS A 82 8.65 -4.68 -5.98
N ASN A 83 9.83 -5.29 -6.09
CA ASN A 83 11.03 -4.59 -6.53
C ASN A 83 10.93 -4.09 -8.00
N ASN A 84 9.98 -4.57 -8.80
CA ASN A 84 9.70 -3.95 -10.11
C ASN A 84 9.11 -2.55 -9.97
N LEU A 85 8.31 -2.27 -8.93
CA LEU A 85 7.83 -0.90 -8.64
C LEU A 85 9.01 0.04 -8.37
N ILE A 86 10.03 -0.42 -7.63
CA ILE A 86 11.23 0.37 -7.33
C ILE A 86 12.01 0.70 -8.61
N LYS A 87 12.14 -0.26 -9.54
CA LYS A 87 12.83 -0.05 -10.82
C LYS A 87 12.11 0.93 -11.73
N THR A 88 10.78 0.97 -11.68
CA THR A 88 9.97 1.87 -12.50
C THR A 88 9.84 3.27 -11.88
N ALA A 89 9.85 3.37 -10.56
CA ALA A 89 9.61 4.60 -9.84
C ALA A 89 10.68 5.68 -10.09
N SER A 90 10.23 6.90 -10.38
CA SER A 90 11.09 8.04 -10.75
C SER A 90 11.13 9.16 -9.70
N LYS A 91 10.35 9.04 -8.62
CA LYS A 91 10.17 10.12 -7.62
C LYS A 91 11.11 9.99 -6.43
N ASP A 92 10.97 10.89 -5.45
CA ASP A 92 11.80 10.89 -4.24
C ASP A 92 11.48 9.71 -3.30
N TYR A 93 10.20 9.32 -3.24
CA TYR A 93 9.70 8.24 -2.38
C TYR A 93 8.81 7.28 -3.19
N LEU A 94 8.81 6.00 -2.81
CA LEU A 94 7.77 5.04 -3.19
C LEU A 94 6.79 4.91 -2.02
N PHE A 95 5.49 5.08 -2.30
CA PHE A 95 4.41 4.67 -1.42
C PHE A 95 3.75 3.44 -2.04
N GLN A 96 4.07 2.26 -1.52
CA GLN A 96 3.44 1.02 -1.92
C GLN A 96 2.08 0.82 -1.26
N ILE A 97 1.06 0.45 -2.03
CA ILE A 97 -0.31 0.18 -1.58
C ILE A 97 -0.77 -1.12 -2.23
N ASP A 98 -1.38 -2.04 -1.49
CA ASP A 98 -1.95 -3.25 -2.10
C ASP A 98 -3.34 -2.93 -2.69
N ALA A 99 -3.79 -3.66 -3.72
CA ALA A 99 -5.03 -3.33 -4.42
C ALA A 99 -6.28 -3.33 -3.53
N ASP A 100 -6.29 -4.12 -2.45
CA ASP A 100 -7.36 -4.22 -1.44
C ASP A 100 -7.25 -3.20 -0.28
N GLU A 101 -6.30 -2.27 -0.37
CA GLU A 101 -6.12 -1.18 0.58
C GLU A 101 -6.55 0.16 -0.03
N VAL A 102 -7.30 0.96 0.74
CA VAL A 102 -7.71 2.31 0.34
C VAL A 102 -7.14 3.34 1.30
N PRO A 103 -6.28 4.28 0.84
CA PRO A 103 -5.78 5.34 1.71
C PRO A 103 -6.89 6.32 2.08
N LYS A 104 -6.93 6.75 3.34
CA LYS A 104 -7.80 7.86 3.71
C LYS A 104 -7.41 9.11 2.93
N PRO A 105 -8.37 9.93 2.43
CA PRO A 105 -8.03 11.15 1.69
C PRO A 105 -7.12 12.12 2.47
N SER A 106 -7.25 12.16 3.79
CA SER A 106 -6.37 12.94 4.67
C SER A 106 -4.93 12.45 4.68
N LEU A 107 -4.67 11.14 4.51
CA LEU A 107 -3.32 10.60 4.38
C LEU A 107 -2.65 11.19 3.14
N ILE A 108 -3.29 11.10 1.97
CA ILE A 108 -2.74 11.62 0.71
C ILE A 108 -2.50 13.13 0.77
N ARG A 109 -3.43 13.89 1.37
CA ARG A 109 -3.30 15.34 1.52
C ARG A 109 -2.18 15.77 2.48
N LYS A 110 -1.86 14.96 3.49
CA LYS A 110 -0.90 15.30 4.55
C LYS A 110 0.50 14.69 4.33
N ILE A 111 0.60 13.57 3.59
CA ILE A 111 1.80 12.73 3.57
C ILE A 111 3.05 13.50 3.12
N LYS A 112 2.97 14.29 2.06
CA LYS A 112 4.13 15.05 1.57
C LYS A 112 4.71 16.01 2.59
N PHE A 113 3.84 16.71 3.33
CA PHE A 113 4.29 17.61 4.38
C PHE A 113 4.92 16.84 5.55
N PHE A 114 4.37 15.67 5.88
CA PHE A 114 4.94 14.80 6.90
C PHE A 114 6.34 14.31 6.51
N LEU A 115 6.51 13.79 5.28
CA LEU A 115 7.79 13.36 4.73
C LEU A 115 8.81 14.50 4.72
N PHE A 116 8.41 15.70 4.28
CA PHE A 116 9.25 16.89 4.31
C PHE A 116 9.76 17.21 5.73
N LYS A 117 8.87 17.20 6.73
CA LYS A 117 9.22 17.45 8.14
C LYS A 117 10.05 16.34 8.77
N LYS A 118 9.98 15.12 8.25
CA LYS A 118 10.62 13.92 8.78
C LYS A 118 11.70 13.37 7.83
N LYS A 119 12.28 14.22 6.98
CA LYS A 119 13.27 13.84 5.94
C LYS A 119 14.50 13.06 6.42
N LYS A 120 14.77 13.03 7.74
CA LYS A 120 15.87 12.24 8.33
C LYS A 120 15.59 10.72 8.37
N TYR A 121 14.33 10.30 8.27
CA TYR A 121 13.93 8.89 8.25
C TYR A 121 13.85 8.39 6.81
N ASP A 122 14.12 7.10 6.61
CA ASP A 122 14.20 6.48 5.29
C ASP A 122 12.96 5.66 4.97
N VAL A 123 12.38 5.02 5.99
CA VAL A 123 11.16 4.21 5.91
C VAL A 123 10.09 4.77 6.86
N PHE A 124 8.84 4.74 6.42
CA PHE A 124 7.70 5.26 7.13
C PHE A 124 6.62 4.18 7.22
N MET A 125 6.33 3.77 8.45
CA MET A 125 5.31 2.75 8.73
C MET A 125 3.93 3.40 8.71
N VAL A 126 3.09 3.01 7.76
CA VAL A 126 1.71 3.50 7.62
C VAL A 126 0.79 2.60 8.44
N PRO A 127 0.06 3.14 9.44
CA PRO A 127 -0.95 2.38 10.17
C PRO A 127 -2.03 1.87 9.23
N ARG A 128 -2.48 0.63 9.44
CA ARG A 128 -3.55 0.01 8.69
C ARG A 128 -4.72 -0.32 9.62
N ILE A 129 -5.89 0.11 9.24
CA ILE A 129 -7.14 -0.29 9.87
C ILE A 129 -7.64 -1.52 9.11
N ASN A 130 -7.65 -2.67 9.77
CA ASN A 130 -8.24 -3.89 9.23
C ASN A 130 -9.65 -4.07 9.81
N ILE A 131 -10.62 -4.24 8.92
CA ILE A 131 -11.99 -4.61 9.27
C ILE A 131 -12.31 -5.90 8.49
N VAL A 132 -12.71 -6.93 9.22
CA VAL A 132 -13.17 -8.19 8.63
C VAL A 132 -14.66 -8.32 8.92
N ASN A 133 -15.49 -8.08 7.91
CA ASN A 133 -16.93 -8.21 8.02
C ASN A 133 -17.30 -9.69 8.24
N GLY A 134 -18.19 -9.95 9.20
CA GLY A 134 -18.56 -11.31 9.59
C GLY A 134 -17.55 -12.03 10.49
N ILE A 135 -16.54 -11.32 11.03
CA ILE A 135 -15.64 -11.91 12.03
C ILE A 135 -16.39 -12.33 13.30
N THR A 136 -15.99 -13.45 13.89
CA THR A 136 -16.60 -14.03 15.10
C THR A 136 -15.55 -14.14 16.21
N GLU A 137 -15.99 -14.37 17.45
CA GLU A 137 -15.07 -14.64 18.56
C GLU A 137 -14.18 -15.87 18.32
N ASP A 138 -14.72 -16.90 17.65
CA ASP A 138 -13.97 -18.11 17.33
C ASP A 138 -12.85 -17.81 16.32
N HIS A 139 -13.10 -16.96 15.32
CA HIS A 139 -12.05 -16.49 14.41
C HIS A 139 -10.95 -15.72 15.15
N ILE A 140 -11.34 -14.82 16.06
CA ILE A 140 -10.41 -14.02 16.87
C ILE A 140 -9.52 -14.93 17.72
N LYS A 141 -10.10 -15.92 18.41
CA LYS A 141 -9.37 -16.91 19.20
C LYS A 141 -8.46 -17.77 18.33
N LYS A 142 -8.99 -18.30 17.22
CA LYS A 142 -8.26 -19.19 16.29
C LYS A 142 -6.99 -18.55 15.74
N TRP A 143 -7.06 -17.28 15.35
CA TRP A 143 -5.92 -16.56 14.75
C TRP A 143 -5.13 -15.72 15.76
N ASN A 144 -5.46 -15.81 17.05
CA ASN A 144 -4.87 -15.01 18.12
C ASN A 144 -4.85 -13.51 17.78
N TRP A 145 -5.98 -13.01 17.29
CA TRP A 145 -6.15 -11.60 16.94
C TRP A 145 -6.73 -10.81 18.11
N SER A 146 -6.52 -9.51 18.06
CA SER A 146 -7.14 -8.55 18.95
C SER A 146 -8.16 -7.71 18.17
N LEU A 147 -9.33 -7.50 18.76
CA LEU A 147 -10.36 -6.61 18.23
C LEU A 147 -10.52 -5.45 19.20
N ASN A 148 -10.34 -4.22 18.71
CA ASN A 148 -10.56 -3.04 19.54
C ASN A 148 -12.06 -2.65 19.57
N LYS A 149 -12.40 -1.68 20.43
CA LYS A 149 -13.78 -1.16 20.58
C LYS A 149 -14.39 -0.56 19.30
N ASP A 150 -13.56 -0.19 18.34
CA ASP A 150 -13.98 0.41 17.06
C ASP A 150 -14.10 -0.65 15.94
N GLY A 151 -13.92 -1.94 16.29
CA GLY A 151 -14.00 -3.06 15.34
C GLY A 151 -12.74 -3.29 14.53
N TYR A 152 -11.59 -2.73 14.93
CA TYR A 152 -10.34 -2.84 14.18
C TYR A 152 -9.49 -4.00 14.69
N ILE A 153 -9.03 -4.82 13.75
CA ILE A 153 -8.23 -6.01 14.02
C ILE A 153 -6.75 -5.64 14.07
N ASN A 154 -6.09 -6.00 15.17
CA ASN A 154 -4.65 -5.82 15.39
C ASN A 154 -4.13 -4.39 15.15
N PHE A 155 -5.01 -3.39 15.30
CA PHE A 155 -4.65 -1.99 15.10
C PHE A 155 -3.49 -1.59 16.05
N PRO A 156 -2.44 -0.88 15.58
CA PRO A 156 -2.37 -0.11 14.34
C PRO A 156 -1.90 -0.86 13.09
N ASP A 157 -1.56 -2.15 13.19
CA ASP A 157 -1.05 -2.98 12.09
C ASP A 157 -0.11 -2.22 11.13
N ALA A 158 0.91 -1.57 11.69
CA ALA A 158 1.70 -0.60 10.94
C ALA A 158 2.61 -1.30 9.93
N GLN A 159 2.48 -0.94 8.64
CA GLN A 159 3.17 -1.57 7.52
C GLN A 159 4.26 -0.66 6.95
N ASP A 160 5.43 -1.22 6.58
CA ASP A 160 6.57 -0.51 5.97
C ASP A 160 6.24 -0.07 4.51
N ARG A 161 5.31 0.88 4.35
CA ARG A 161 4.65 1.19 3.06
C ARG A 161 5.29 2.33 2.29
N ILE A 162 6.02 3.23 2.95
CA ILE A 162 6.61 4.39 2.30
C ILE A 162 8.10 4.45 2.56
N PHE A 163 8.91 4.61 1.53
CA PHE A 163 10.36 4.68 1.69
C PHE A 163 11.04 5.52 0.60
N LYS A 164 12.23 6.03 0.92
CA LYS A 164 13.04 6.81 -0.02
C LYS A 164 13.58 5.94 -1.15
N LEU A 165 13.53 6.48 -2.36
CA LEU A 165 14.17 5.87 -3.52
C LEU A 165 15.66 6.27 -3.59
N ASN A 166 16.42 5.60 -4.47
CA ASN A 166 17.84 5.87 -4.73
C ASN A 166 18.81 5.68 -3.55
N GLN A 167 18.44 4.87 -2.55
CA GLN A 167 19.30 4.53 -1.40
C GLN A 167 19.61 3.03 -1.29
N GLY A 168 19.27 2.24 -2.31
CA GLY A 168 19.45 0.78 -2.28
C GLY A 168 18.42 0.03 -1.41
N ILE A 169 17.43 0.74 -0.87
CA ILE A 169 16.27 0.16 -0.18
C ILE A 169 15.50 -0.73 -1.15
N LYS A 170 15.19 -1.96 -0.72
CA LYS A 170 14.48 -2.97 -1.52
C LYS A 170 13.73 -3.93 -0.61
N TRP A 171 12.79 -4.65 -1.21
CA TRP A 171 12.12 -5.79 -0.57
C TRP A 171 13.00 -7.03 -0.60
N GLU A 172 12.95 -7.82 0.47
CA GLU A 172 13.57 -9.14 0.62
C GLU A 172 12.57 -10.16 1.17
N ASN A 173 12.93 -11.44 1.04
CA ASN A 173 12.14 -12.64 1.31
C ASN A 173 11.09 -12.95 0.24
N LYS A 174 10.94 -14.24 -0.08
CA LYS A 174 9.92 -14.69 -1.04
C LYS A 174 8.50 -14.44 -0.52
N VAL A 175 8.28 -14.76 0.75
CA VAL A 175 7.06 -14.52 1.53
C VAL A 175 7.42 -13.78 2.82
N HIS A 176 6.46 -13.11 3.46
CA HIS A 176 6.70 -12.26 4.64
C HIS A 176 7.79 -11.21 4.40
N GLU A 177 7.56 -10.39 3.37
CA GLU A 177 8.58 -9.50 2.87
C GLU A 177 8.92 -8.41 3.86
N LYS A 178 10.18 -7.98 3.84
CA LYS A 178 10.67 -6.86 4.63
C LYS A 178 11.47 -5.93 3.74
N LEU A 179 11.47 -4.64 4.08
CA LEU A 179 12.46 -3.73 3.52
C LEU A 179 13.82 -3.98 4.16
N CYS A 180 14.89 -3.83 3.37
CA CYS A 180 16.27 -3.82 3.85
C CYS A 180 17.01 -2.55 3.41
N ASN A 181 18.28 -2.42 3.80
CA ASN A 181 19.17 -1.31 3.41
C ASN A 181 18.69 0.10 3.80
N TYR A 182 18.05 0.25 4.95
CA TYR A 182 17.68 1.54 5.53
C TYR A 182 18.27 1.71 6.93
N GLN A 183 18.43 2.96 7.40
CA GLN A 183 19.00 3.23 8.73
C GLN A 183 17.94 3.56 9.76
N GLN A 184 16.97 4.40 9.39
CA GLN A 184 15.98 4.92 10.34
C GLN A 184 14.57 4.76 9.80
N LYS A 185 13.66 4.28 10.65
CA LYS A 185 12.23 4.23 10.36
C LYS A 185 11.37 4.93 11.40
N ILE A 186 10.19 5.38 11.00
CA ILE A 186 9.23 6.05 11.88
C ILE A 186 7.79 5.66 11.53
N ALA A 187 6.92 5.52 12.53
CA ALA A 187 5.48 5.36 12.31
C ALA A 187 4.79 6.70 12.02
N LEU A 188 3.79 6.67 11.14
CA LEU A 188 2.88 7.79 11.02
C LEU A 188 1.97 7.91 12.25
N PRO A 189 1.46 9.13 12.55
CA PRO A 189 0.59 9.35 13.71
C PRO A 189 -0.70 8.52 13.63
N ILE A 190 -1.07 7.91 14.75
CA ILE A 190 -2.29 7.11 14.90
C ILE A 190 -3.44 7.85 15.62
N SER A 191 -3.18 9.04 16.17
CA SER A 191 -4.05 9.70 17.16
C SER A 191 -5.46 10.02 16.69
N ASP A 192 -5.65 10.33 15.41
CA ASP A 192 -6.96 10.69 14.83
C ASP A 192 -7.37 9.77 13.67
N PHE A 193 -6.65 8.65 13.51
CA PHE A 193 -6.79 7.72 12.39
C PHE A 193 -6.69 8.36 10.99
N SER A 194 -6.28 9.63 10.86
CA SER A 194 -6.36 10.35 9.58
C SER A 194 -5.24 9.98 8.62
N MET A 195 -4.20 9.31 9.10
CA MET A 195 -3.03 8.88 8.33
C MET A 195 -2.97 7.35 8.19
N CYS A 196 -4.12 6.70 8.06
CA CYS A 196 -4.23 5.25 7.92
C CYS A 196 -4.58 4.79 6.49
N LEU A 197 -4.15 3.59 6.16
CA LEU A 197 -4.75 2.75 5.13
C LEU A 197 -5.99 2.05 5.70
N LEU A 198 -7.02 1.87 4.88
CA LEU A 198 -8.20 1.07 5.20
C LEU A 198 -8.12 -0.24 4.42
N HIS A 199 -8.26 -1.35 5.11
CA HIS A 199 -8.30 -2.68 4.52
C HIS A 199 -9.56 -3.37 5.04
N ILE A 200 -10.55 -3.49 4.17
CA ILE A 200 -11.87 -4.04 4.51
C ILE A 200 -12.10 -5.26 3.66
N LYS A 201 -12.40 -6.39 4.30
CA LYS A 201 -12.68 -7.65 3.60
C LYS A 201 -13.78 -8.44 4.27
N GLU A 202 -14.40 -9.32 3.52
CA GLU A 202 -15.34 -10.31 4.04
C GLU A 202 -14.58 -11.50 4.64
N ILE A 203 -15.14 -12.12 5.68
CA ILE A 203 -14.51 -13.23 6.40
C ILE A 203 -14.15 -14.41 5.49
N GLN A 204 -14.96 -14.71 4.47
CA GLN A 204 -14.71 -15.82 3.56
C GLN A 204 -13.39 -15.63 2.79
N ARG A 205 -13.11 -14.39 2.37
CA ARG A 205 -11.84 -14.07 1.70
C ARG A 205 -10.67 -14.20 2.66
N GLN A 206 -10.85 -13.83 3.92
CA GLN A 206 -9.82 -13.97 4.94
C GLN A 206 -9.48 -15.45 5.21
N GLU A 207 -10.49 -16.33 5.27
CA GLU A 207 -10.29 -17.77 5.45
C GLU A 207 -9.57 -18.41 4.26
N GLN A 208 -9.97 -18.05 3.03
CA GLN A 208 -9.30 -18.51 1.81
C GLN A 208 -7.84 -18.07 1.77
N GLN A 209 -7.57 -16.80 2.10
CA GLN A 209 -6.23 -16.24 2.10
C GLN A 209 -5.33 -16.93 3.15
N ASN A 210 -5.83 -17.15 4.37
CA ASN A 210 -5.06 -17.86 5.40
C ASN A 210 -4.78 -19.32 4.99
N SER A 211 -5.77 -20.00 4.43
CA SER A 211 -5.61 -21.38 3.95
C SER A 211 -4.55 -21.48 2.85
N PHE A 212 -4.48 -20.49 1.94
CA PHE A 212 -3.42 -20.42 0.94
C PHE A 212 -2.04 -20.19 1.56
N TYR A 213 -1.91 -19.24 2.50
CA TYR A 213 -0.63 -18.96 3.15
C TYR A 213 -0.07 -20.17 3.92
N ASP A 214 -0.94 -20.97 4.54
CA ASP A 214 -0.54 -22.22 5.20
C ASP A 214 0.07 -23.25 4.23
N THR A 215 -0.17 -23.14 2.91
CA THR A 215 0.41 -24.03 1.88
C THR A 215 1.75 -23.58 1.33
N ILE A 216 2.15 -22.33 1.57
CA ILE A 216 3.37 -21.72 0.99
C ILE A 216 4.38 -21.26 2.06
N GLN A 217 4.22 -21.74 3.30
CA GLN A 217 5.19 -21.58 4.39
C GLN A 217 6.46 -22.41 4.16
#